data_AF-A0A377ZHE9-F1
#
_entry.id   AF-A0A377ZHE9-F1
#
_cell.length_a   1.000
_cell.length_b   1.000
_cell.length_c   1.000
_cell.angle_alpha   90.00
_cell.angle_beta   90.00
_cell.angle_gamma   90.00
#
_symmetry.space_group_name_H-M   'P 1'
#
loop_
_entity.id
_entity.type
_entity.pdbx_description
1 polymer ?
#
loop_
_entity_poly.entity_id
_entity_poly.type
_entity_poly.pdbx_seq_one_letter_code
_entity_poly.pdbx_strand_id
1 'polypeptide(L)' 'MFGLAIPQSIPGVDSAVLDPRNGWSSADKWQEKAESLAQLFMDNFKQYSDTEAGARLALAGPQLQKSAVEA' A
#
# COMPACT_ATOMS: atom_id res chain seq x y z
N MET A 1 0.53 3.07 4.08
CA MET A 1 0.92 2.57 2.74
C MET A 1 -0.28 2.51 1.80
N PHE A 2 -0.94 1.37 1.59
CA PHE A 2 -1.99 1.20 0.56
C PHE A 2 -3.42 1.55 1.01
N GLY A 3 -3.69 1.69 2.31
CA GLY A 3 -5.01 2.08 2.80
C GLY A 3 -6.13 1.05 2.55
N LEU A 4 -5.78 -0.21 2.26
CA LEU A 4 -6.76 -1.27 2.01
C LEU A 4 -7.35 -1.79 3.33
N ALA A 5 -8.67 -1.98 3.36
CA ALA A 5 -9.34 -2.68 4.43
C ALA A 5 -9.15 -4.20 4.25
N ILE A 6 -8.45 -4.82 5.20
CA ILE A 6 -8.22 -6.27 5.19
C ILE A 6 -9.18 -6.93 6.19
N PRO A 7 -10.00 -7.91 5.76
CA PRO A 7 -10.90 -8.61 6.67
C PRO A 7 -10.12 -9.38 7.73
N GLN A 8 -10.67 -9.45 8.94
CA GLN A 8 -10.03 -10.17 10.06
C GLN A 8 -10.27 -11.68 9.97
N SER A 9 -11.33 -12.12 9.30
CA SER A 9 -11.65 -13.54 9.11
C SER A 9 -12.50 -13.76 7.87
N ILE A 10 -12.34 -14.93 7.24
CA ILE A 10 -13.17 -15.41 6.14
C ILE A 10 -13.41 -16.92 6.38
N PRO A 11 -14.67 -17.40 6.39
CA PRO A 11 -14.96 -18.82 6.59
C PRO A 11 -14.22 -19.71 5.58
N GLY A 12 -13.55 -20.75 6.09
CA GLY A 12 -12.78 -21.69 5.25
C GLY A 12 -11.42 -21.16 4.79
N VAL A 13 -10.98 -19.99 5.25
CA VAL A 13 -9.66 -19.41 4.93
C VAL A 13 -8.85 -19.22 6.21
N ASP A 14 -7.58 -19.62 6.16
CA ASP A 14 -6.64 -19.33 7.25
C ASP A 14 -6.45 -17.82 7.41
N SER A 15 -6.70 -17.30 8.61
CA SER A 15 -6.57 -15.86 8.87
C SER A 15 -5.14 -15.37 8.73
N ALA A 16 -4.13 -16.25 8.88
CA ALA A 16 -2.73 -15.89 8.70
C ALA A 16 -2.42 -15.43 7.27
N VAL A 17 -3.13 -15.94 6.24
CA VAL A 17 -2.87 -15.56 4.85
C VAL A 17 -3.54 -14.26 4.43
N LEU A 18 -4.49 -13.74 5.24
CA LEU A 18 -5.23 -12.52 4.92
C LEU A 18 -4.35 -11.28 5.00
N ASP A 19 -3.40 -11.28 5.94
CA ASP A 19 -2.40 -10.23 6.04
C ASP A 19 -1.17 -10.59 5.19
N PRO A 20 -0.93 -9.88 4.07
CA PRO A 20 0.18 -10.21 3.17
C PRO A 20 1.56 -10.08 3.84
N ARG A 21 1.66 -9.39 4.99
CA ARG A 21 2.90 -9.30 5.78
C ARG A 21 3.35 -10.65 6.31
N ASN A 22 2.41 -11.54 6.63
CA ASN A 22 2.70 -12.85 7.22
C ASN A 22 3.35 -13.83 6.22
N GLY A 23 3.25 -13.56 4.92
CA GLY A 23 3.90 -14.36 3.87
C GLY A 23 5.41 -14.10 3.72
N TRP A 24 5.97 -13.17 4.48
CA TRP A 24 7.37 -12.75 4.35
C TRP A 24 8.21 -13.21 5.54
N SER A 25 9.44 -13.63 5.25
CA SER A 25 10.40 -14.03 6.29
C SER A 25 10.95 -12.86 7.11
N SER A 26 10.71 -11.63 6.69
CA SER A 26 11.17 -10.40 7.35
C SER A 26 10.18 -9.27 7.09
N ALA A 27 9.82 -8.56 8.17
CA ALA A 27 8.97 -7.38 8.10
C ALA A 27 9.63 -6.26 7.27
N ASP A 28 10.94 -6.07 7.40
CA ASP A 28 11.70 -5.05 6.66
C ASP A 28 11.68 -5.34 5.16
N LYS A 29 11.89 -6.61 4.74
CA LYS A 29 11.80 -6.99 3.32
C LYS A 29 10.41 -6.74 2.73
N TRP A 30 9.36 -7.00 3.52
CA TRP A 30 7.99 -6.67 3.10
C TRP A 30 7.83 -5.16 2.95
N GLN A 31 8.32 -4.38 3.92
CA GLN A 31 8.23 -2.92 3.92
C GLN A 31 8.94 -2.31 2.70
N GLU A 32 10.18 -2.71 2.42
CA GLU A 32 10.94 -2.27 1.24
C GLU A 32 10.18 -2.54 -0.07
N LYS A 33 9.55 -3.73 -0.18
CA LYS A 33 8.80 -4.12 -1.37
C LYS A 33 7.46 -3.41 -1.47
N ALA A 34 6.80 -3.17 -0.35
CA ALA A 34 5.58 -2.38 -0.29
C ALA A 34 5.82 -0.92 -0.69
N GLU A 35 6.93 -0.31 -0.24
CA GLU A 35 7.34 1.04 -0.64
C GLU A 35 7.68 1.12 -2.12
N SER A 36 8.48 0.18 -2.62
CA SER A 36 8.83 0.11 -4.04
C SER A 36 7.57 -0.03 -4.91
N LEU A 37 6.62 -0.88 -4.51
CA LEU A 37 5.36 -1.03 -5.21
C LEU A 37 4.51 0.24 -5.14
N ALA A 38 4.41 0.87 -3.97
CA ALA A 38 3.70 2.13 -3.79
C ALA A 38 4.23 3.21 -4.74
N GLN A 39 5.55 3.35 -4.85
CA GLN A 39 6.20 4.30 -5.75
C GLN A 39 5.84 4.01 -7.22
N LEU A 40 5.87 2.74 -7.65
CA LEU A 40 5.47 2.36 -9.01
C LEU A 40 4.00 2.71 -9.31
N PHE A 41 3.10 2.49 -8.36
CA PHE A 41 1.69 2.90 -8.49
C PHE A 41 1.56 4.42 -8.63
N MET A 42 2.23 5.18 -7.76
CA MET A 42 2.20 6.64 -7.79
C MET A 42 2.75 7.18 -9.12
N ASP A 43 3.88 6.66 -9.59
CA ASP A 43 4.51 7.11 -10.84
C ASP A 43 3.64 6.81 -12.06
N ASN A 44 3.09 5.60 -12.15
CA ASN A 44 2.18 5.24 -13.22
C ASN A 44 0.89 6.08 -13.19
N PHE A 45 0.39 6.45 -12.01
CA PHE A 45 -0.87 7.19 -11.89
C PHE A 45 -0.76 8.68 -12.25
N LYS A 46 0.45 9.26 -12.27
CA LYS A 46 0.67 10.67 -12.63
C LYS A 46 0.03 11.04 -13.98
N GLN A 47 0.08 10.15 -14.96
CA GLN A 47 -0.47 10.38 -16.30
C GLN A 47 -2.01 10.47 -16.34
N TYR A 48 -2.69 10.09 -15.25
CA TYR A 48 -4.16 10.17 -15.13
C TYR A 48 -4.62 11.28 -14.18
N SER A 49 -3.70 12.13 -13.71
CA SER A 49 -3.96 13.17 -12.70
C SER A 49 -4.07 14.58 -13.29
N ASP A 50 -4.22 14.69 -14.61
CA ASP A 50 -4.34 15.95 -15.36
C ASP A 50 -5.73 16.59 -15.29
N THR A 51 -6.73 15.84 -14.82
CA THR A 51 -8.08 16.33 -14.54
C THR A 51 -8.32 16.46 -13.04
N GLU A 52 -9.25 17.33 -12.63
CA GLU A 52 -9.64 17.45 -11.22
C GLU A 52 -10.14 16.11 -10.65
N ALA A 53 -10.91 15.36 -11.43
CA ALA A 53 -11.38 14.04 -11.03
C ALA A 53 -10.21 13.06 -10.84
N GLY A 54 -9.26 13.04 -11.78
CA GLY A 54 -8.04 12.23 -11.70
C GLY A 54 -7.19 12.57 -10.47
N ALA A 55 -6.97 13.87 -10.22
CA ALA A 55 -6.26 14.35 -9.05
C ALA A 55 -6.93 13.91 -7.73
N ARG A 56 -8.27 13.91 -7.66
CA ARG A 56 -9.00 13.39 -6.50
C ARG A 56 -8.82 11.87 -6.32
N LEU A 57 -8.81 11.11 -7.42
CA LEU A 57 -8.58 9.66 -7.36
C LEU A 57 -7.16 9.32 -6.88
N ALA A 58 -6.16 10.14 -7.23
CA ALA A 58 -4.78 9.96 -6.77
C ALA A 58 -4.66 9.97 -5.23
N LEU A 59 -5.53 10.70 -4.53
CA LEU A 59 -5.56 10.77 -3.06
C LEU A 59 -5.94 9.44 -2.39
N ALA A 60 -6.64 8.55 -3.10
CA ALA A 60 -6.99 7.21 -2.61
C ALA A 60 -5.90 6.16 -2.89
N GLY A 61 -4.85 6.53 -3.63
CA GLY A 61 -3.73 5.67 -3.95
C GLY A 61 -2.77 5.45 -2.75
N PRO A 62 -1.75 4.60 -2.93
CA PRO A 62 -0.78 4.35 -1.88
C PRO A 62 0.01 5.61 -1.50
N GLN A 63 0.31 5.72 -0.22
CA GLN A 63 1.08 6.81 0.38
C GLN A 63 2.37 6.24 1.00
N LEU A 64 3.52 6.76 0.59
CA LEU A 64 4.78 6.51 1.29
C LEU A 64 4.69 7.14 2.68
N GLN A 65 4.99 6.34 3.70
CA GLN A 65 5.09 6.88 5.05
C GLN A 65 6.32 7.80 5.08
N LYS A 66 6.16 9.07 5.44
CA LYS A 66 7.31 9.85 5.91
C LYS A 66 7.79 9.15 7.18
N SER A 67 8.98 8.55 7.16
CA SER A 67 9.62 8.07 8.37
C SER A 67 9.59 9.20 9.40
N ALA A 68 9.04 8.94 10.57
CA ALA A 68 9.13 9.82 11.73
C ALA A 68 10.59 9.83 12.22
N VAL A 69 11.43 10.55 11.48
CA VAL A 69 12.71 11.08 11.96
C VAL A 69 12.68 12.57 11.61
N GLU A 70 11.75 13.27 12.26
CA GLU A 70 11.90 14.69 12.52
C GLU A 70 12.36 14.78 13.98
N ALA A 71 13.52 15.43 14.15
CA ALA A 71 14.20 15.69 15.42
C ALA A 71 13.50 16.75 16.26
#